data_AF-A0A952J702-F1
#
_entry.id   AF-A0A952J702-F1
#
_cell.length_a   1.000
_cell.length_b   1.000
_cell.length_c   1.000
_cell.angle_alpha   90.00
_cell.angle_beta   90.00
_cell.angle_gamma   90.00
#
_symmetry.space_group_name_H-M   'P 1'
#
loop_
_entity.id
_entity.type
_entity.pdbx_description
1 polymer ?
#
loop_
_entity_poly.entity_id
_entity_poly.type
_entity_poly.pdbx_seq_one_letter_code
_entity_poly.pdbx_strand_id
1 'polypeptide(L)'
;MKTIKHLTPVIAIGLAVAAFIAGMHYHRLEQPSPNQLTLQQILSIRELHLVKHTYTDLFMLHRKNNPDKAIRAMVQVPVTVTAYLNLKDIELIQSGDSIRQIILPRAILNEPVYHVSSMLVRETRSFQIHAGKDLYPEVLEYLSSTIANRIDTARYQAESNRILLQAEAEGMEYIVGVLKALGRNNIKVTFNNNNLDAAVAAYLEARQVSPFAPARTKTNFAKASVIPFGFLPIQ
;
A
#
# COMPACT_ATOMS: atom_id res chain seq x y z
N MET A 1 -32.90 -57.04 36.27
CA MET A 1 -32.15 -55.76 36.16
C MET A 1 -30.92 -55.96 35.26
N LYS A 2 -31.00 -55.73 33.94
CA LYS A 2 -29.82 -55.86 33.04
C LYS A 2 -29.89 -55.02 31.74
N THR A 3 -30.70 -53.97 31.69
CA THR A 3 -30.91 -53.18 30.46
C THR A 3 -30.41 -51.73 30.54
N ILE A 4 -30.07 -51.22 31.73
CA ILE A 4 -29.73 -49.80 31.94
C ILE A 4 -28.27 -49.49 31.54
N LYS A 5 -27.36 -50.47 31.55
CA LYS A 5 -25.92 -50.25 31.29
C LYS A 5 -25.55 -49.96 29.82
N HIS A 6 -26.45 -50.23 28.87
CA HIS A 6 -26.20 -49.97 27.45
C HIS A 6 -26.89 -48.69 26.94
N LEU A 7 -27.80 -48.08 27.70
CA LEU A 7 -28.43 -46.81 27.32
C LEU A 7 -27.56 -45.60 27.65
N THR A 8 -26.79 -45.66 28.74
CA THR A 8 -25.88 -44.59 29.17
C THR A 8 -24.84 -44.17 28.13
N PRO A 9 -24.12 -45.08 27.44
CA PRO A 9 -23.16 -44.65 26.40
C PRO A 9 -23.86 -44.04 25.18
N VAL A 10 -25.06 -44.51 24.81
CA VAL A 10 -25.81 -43.98 23.65
C VAL A 10 -26.31 -42.56 23.93
N ILE A 11 -26.81 -42.31 25.15
CA ILE A 11 -27.23 -40.98 25.58
C ILE A 11 -26.02 -40.03 25.67
N ALA A 12 -24.88 -40.50 26.18
CA ALA A 12 -23.66 -39.70 26.27
C ALA A 12 -23.12 -39.31 24.88
N ILE A 13 -23.14 -40.24 23.91
CA ILE A 13 -22.74 -39.96 22.53
C ILE A 13 -23.74 -38.98 21.88
N GLY A 14 -25.04 -39.17 22.10
CA GLY A 14 -26.06 -38.24 21.60
C GLY A 14 -25.88 -36.82 22.12
N LEU A 15 -25.59 -36.66 23.42
CA LEU A 15 -25.30 -35.36 24.04
C LEU A 15 -24.00 -34.75 23.53
N ALA A 16 -22.95 -35.55 23.31
CA ALA A 16 -21.68 -35.06 22.77
C ALA A 16 -21.83 -34.55 21.32
N VAL A 17 -22.59 -35.27 20.49
CA VAL A 17 -22.89 -34.84 19.11
C VAL A 17 -23.76 -33.57 19.10
N ALA A 18 -24.78 -33.50 19.96
CA ALA A 18 -25.61 -32.30 20.08
C ALA A 18 -24.81 -31.08 20.57
N ALA A 19 -23.92 -31.26 21.55
CA ALA A 19 -23.03 -30.20 22.04
C ALA A 19 -22.01 -29.77 20.97
N PHE A 20 -21.51 -30.69 20.14
CA PHE A 20 -20.62 -30.37 19.03
C PHE A 20 -21.32 -29.58 17.92
N ILE A 21 -22.55 -29.97 17.55
CA ILE A 21 -23.36 -29.23 16.55
C ILE A 21 -23.76 -27.86 17.09
N ALA A 22 -24.17 -27.78 18.35
CA ALA A 22 -24.48 -26.51 19.02
C ALA A 22 -23.25 -25.62 19.09
N GLY A 23 -22.08 -26.18 19.43
CA GLY A 23 -20.79 -25.48 19.46
C GLY A 23 -20.38 -24.96 18.07
N MET A 24 -20.54 -25.75 17.00
CA MET A 24 -20.30 -25.29 15.63
C MET A 24 -21.26 -24.17 15.21
N HIS A 25 -22.53 -24.23 15.64
CA HIS A 25 -23.49 -23.17 15.37
C HIS A 25 -23.18 -21.90 16.16
N TYR A 26 -22.78 -22.02 17.41
CA TYR A 26 -22.38 -20.89 18.26
C TYR A 26 -21.11 -20.23 17.73
N HIS A 27 -20.12 -21.01 17.28
CA HIS A 27 -18.88 -20.49 16.70
C HIS A 27 -19.09 -19.79 15.34
N ARG A 28 -20.15 -20.14 14.59
CA ARG A 28 -20.58 -19.37 13.41
C ARG A 28 -21.27 -18.06 13.76
N LEU A 29 -21.88 -17.95 14.94
CA LEU A 29 -22.55 -16.74 15.43
C LEU A 29 -21.56 -15.77 16.11
N GLU A 30 -20.48 -16.30 16.69
CA GLU A 30 -19.42 -15.54 17.37
C GLU A 30 -18.24 -15.14 16.46
N GLN A 31 -18.30 -15.39 15.15
CA GLN A 31 -17.47 -14.58 14.27
C GLN A 31 -18.03 -13.15 14.36
N PRO A 32 -17.32 -12.18 14.97
CA PRO A 32 -17.73 -10.80 14.82
C PRO A 32 -17.77 -10.56 13.31
N SER A 33 -18.95 -10.27 12.78
CA SER A 33 -19.01 -9.67 11.46
C SER A 33 -18.01 -8.52 11.51
N PRO A 34 -17.04 -8.45 10.58
CA PRO A 34 -16.09 -7.35 10.59
C PRO A 34 -16.95 -6.10 10.62
N ASN A 35 -16.85 -5.30 11.70
CA ASN A 35 -17.72 -4.18 12.00
C ASN A 35 -18.18 -3.55 10.69
N GLN A 36 -19.42 -3.84 10.29
CA GLN A 36 -19.93 -3.35 9.02
C GLN A 36 -20.08 -1.86 9.21
N LEU A 37 -19.03 -1.12 8.84
CA LEU A 37 -19.02 0.33 8.85
C LEU A 37 -20.26 0.75 8.06
N THR A 38 -21.17 1.46 8.72
CA THR A 38 -22.37 1.96 8.04
C THR A 38 -21.93 2.91 6.94
N LEU A 39 -22.70 3.03 5.85
CA LEU A 39 -22.37 3.93 4.73
C LEU A 39 -22.00 5.35 5.22
N GLN A 40 -22.65 5.81 6.29
CA GLN A 40 -22.36 7.09 6.96
C GLN A 40 -20.98 7.14 7.62
N GLN A 41 -20.50 6.06 8.23
CA GLN A 41 -19.15 5.98 8.80
C GLN A 41 -18.08 5.92 7.71
N ILE A 42 -18.36 5.29 6.57
CA ILE A 42 -17.44 5.24 5.42
C ILE A 42 -17.36 6.61 4.74
N LEU A 43 -18.50 7.31 4.63
CA LEU A 43 -18.55 8.71 4.19
C LEU A 43 -17.94 9.69 5.21
N SER A 44 -17.77 9.29 6.48
CA SER A 44 -17.08 10.09 7.49
C SER A 44 -15.54 10.04 7.37
N ILE A 45 -15.02 9.04 6.65
CA ILE A 45 -13.60 8.97 6.28
C ILE A 45 -13.35 10.05 5.23
N ARG A 46 -12.70 11.14 5.64
CA ARG A 46 -12.43 12.29 4.77
C ARG A 46 -11.47 11.94 3.63
N GLU A 47 -10.48 11.09 3.91
CA GLU A 47 -9.43 10.69 2.98
C GLU A 47 -9.16 9.20 3.13
N LEU A 48 -9.18 8.48 2.01
CA LEU A 48 -8.84 7.07 1.97
C LEU A 48 -7.40 6.94 1.48
N HIS A 49 -6.47 6.78 2.42
CA HIS A 49 -5.06 6.50 2.15
C HIS A 49 -4.92 5.02 1.79
N LEU A 50 -4.54 4.75 0.54
CA LEU A 50 -4.59 3.38 0.00
C LEU A 50 -3.20 2.83 -0.22
N VAL A 51 -2.33 3.66 -0.82
CA VAL A 51 -1.03 3.21 -1.25
C VAL A 51 0.05 4.02 -0.56
N LYS A 52 0.97 3.32 0.08
CA LYS A 52 2.20 3.86 0.64
C LYS A 52 3.38 3.07 0.07
N HIS A 53 4.24 3.74 -0.66
CA HIS A 53 5.50 3.17 -1.11
C HIS A 53 6.66 3.88 -0.43
N THR A 54 7.64 3.10 0.02
CA THR A 54 8.89 3.62 0.57
C THR A 54 10.04 3.18 -0.32
N TYR A 55 10.77 4.15 -0.84
CA TYR A 55 11.96 3.97 -1.66
C TYR A 55 13.18 4.53 -0.94
N THR A 56 14.37 4.21 -1.42
CA THR A 56 15.62 4.79 -0.91
C THR A 56 16.22 5.69 -1.99
N ASP A 57 16.26 7.00 -1.75
CA ASP A 57 16.98 7.93 -2.61
C ASP A 57 18.46 8.01 -2.19
N LEU A 58 19.34 8.13 -3.18
CA LEU A 58 20.78 8.08 -2.99
C LEU A 58 21.40 9.45 -3.30
N PHE A 59 22.04 10.01 -2.29
CA PHE A 59 22.79 11.26 -2.37
C PHE A 59 24.28 10.96 -2.30
N MET A 60 25.05 11.58 -3.20
CA MET A 60 26.51 11.45 -3.22
C MET A 60 27.11 12.76 -2.75
N LEU A 61 27.73 12.75 -1.57
CA LEU A 61 28.46 13.89 -1.05
C LEU A 61 29.88 13.86 -1.62
N HIS A 62 30.21 14.83 -2.47
CA HIS A 62 31.54 14.97 -3.04
C HIS A 62 32.44 15.87 -2.19
N ARG A 63 33.77 15.72 -2.32
CA ARG A 63 34.73 16.57 -1.62
C ARG A 63 34.49 18.05 -1.98
N LYS A 64 34.27 18.91 -0.97
CA LYS A 64 33.92 20.34 -1.14
C LYS A 64 32.63 20.55 -1.97
N ASN A 65 31.68 19.60 -1.92
CA ASN A 65 30.41 19.64 -2.65
C ASN A 65 30.55 19.88 -4.16
N ASN A 66 31.67 19.45 -4.76
CA ASN A 66 31.92 19.58 -6.19
C ASN A 66 31.81 18.21 -6.87
N PRO A 67 30.87 18.01 -7.83
CA PRO A 67 30.60 16.72 -8.45
C PRO A 67 31.79 16.13 -9.24
N ASP A 68 32.73 16.97 -9.69
CA ASP A 68 33.94 16.54 -10.41
C ASP A 68 34.99 15.92 -9.49
N LYS A 69 34.77 15.96 -8.17
CA LYS A 69 35.71 15.44 -7.17
C LYS A 69 35.26 14.09 -6.64
N ALA A 70 36.20 13.38 -6.00
CA ALA A 70 35.91 12.11 -5.36
C ALA A 70 34.74 12.20 -4.36
N ILE A 71 33.89 11.17 -4.37
CA ILE A 71 32.81 10.97 -3.40
C ILE A 71 33.43 10.75 -2.02
N ARG A 72 32.95 11.49 -1.03
CA ARG A 72 33.34 11.40 0.38
C ARG A 72 32.37 10.53 1.18
N ALA A 73 31.07 10.64 0.90
CA ALA A 73 30.06 9.83 1.52
C ALA A 73 28.91 9.54 0.55
N MET A 74 28.30 8.37 0.71
CA MET A 74 27.03 8.01 0.10
C MET A 74 25.96 8.06 1.19
N VAL A 75 24.90 8.80 0.95
CA VAL A 75 23.82 8.99 1.91
C VAL A 75 22.55 8.41 1.31
N GLN A 76 22.00 7.42 2.00
CA GLN A 76 20.74 6.78 1.63
C GLN A 76 19.64 7.39 2.48
N VAL A 77 18.65 8.02 1.84
CA VAL A 77 17.53 8.66 2.53
C VAL A 77 16.25 7.92 2.15
N PRO A 78 15.52 7.34 3.11
CA PRO A 78 14.21 6.77 2.84
C PRO A 78 13.23 7.87 2.41
N VAL A 79 12.53 7.65 1.31
CA VAL A 79 11.51 8.54 0.76
C VAL A 79 10.19 7.80 0.73
N THR A 80 9.18 8.36 1.38
CA THR A 80 7.82 7.81 1.34
C THR A 80 6.97 8.63 0.40
N VAL A 81 6.28 7.95 -0.52
CA VAL A 81 5.25 8.54 -1.36
C VAL A 81 3.94 7.83 -1.07
N THR A 82 2.90 8.63 -0.82
CA THR A 82 1.55 8.12 -0.55
C THR A 82 0.56 8.68 -1.55
N ALA A 83 -0.42 7.87 -1.94
CA ALA A 83 -1.56 8.31 -2.74
C ALA A 83 -2.87 8.02 -2.00
N TYR A 84 -3.83 8.93 -2.15
CA TYR A 84 -5.13 8.85 -1.49
C TYR A 84 -6.27 9.28 -2.41
N LEU A 85 -7.49 8.87 -2.04
CA LEU A 85 -8.73 9.34 -2.65
C LEU A 85 -9.46 10.25 -1.65
N ASN A 86 -9.85 11.45 -2.07
CA ASN A 86 -10.64 12.37 -1.26
C ASN A 86 -12.13 12.00 -1.35
N LEU A 87 -12.61 11.14 -0.45
CA LEU A 87 -13.98 10.62 -0.54
C LEU A 87 -15.08 11.70 -0.40
N LYS A 88 -14.74 12.91 0.04
CA LYS A 88 -15.67 14.05 0.06
C LYS A 88 -16.11 14.47 -1.34
N ASP A 89 -15.27 14.22 -2.35
CA ASP A 89 -15.50 14.64 -3.73
C ASP A 89 -16.22 13.54 -4.55
N ILE A 90 -16.85 12.57 -3.86
CA ILE A 90 -17.64 11.54 -4.50
C ILE A 90 -18.95 12.14 -5.02
N GLU A 91 -19.26 11.90 -6.29
CA GLU A 91 -20.54 12.27 -6.88
C GLU A 91 -21.50 11.06 -6.89
N LEU A 92 -22.76 11.31 -6.54
CA LEU A 92 -23.80 10.29 -6.49
C LEU A 92 -24.83 10.57 -7.59
N ILE A 93 -24.93 9.67 -8.56
CA ILE A 93 -25.97 9.74 -9.60
C ILE A 93 -27.19 8.95 -9.11
N GLN A 94 -28.30 9.67 -8.97
CA GLN A 94 -29.59 9.14 -8.53
C GLN A 94 -30.54 8.95 -9.71
N SER A 95 -31.41 7.96 -9.61
CA SER A 95 -32.54 7.77 -10.51
C SER A 95 -33.79 7.55 -9.65
N GLY A 96 -34.61 8.60 -9.53
CA GLY A 96 -35.64 8.68 -8.50
C GLY A 96 -35.01 8.69 -7.10
N ASP A 97 -35.57 7.89 -6.18
CA ASP A 97 -35.12 7.83 -4.77
C ASP A 97 -33.96 6.86 -4.52
N SER A 98 -33.35 6.31 -5.58
CA SER A 98 -32.29 5.31 -5.47
C SER A 98 -31.00 5.77 -6.12
N ILE A 99 -29.89 5.63 -5.38
CA ILE A 99 -28.54 5.77 -5.93
C ILE A 99 -28.31 4.64 -6.92
N ARG A 100 -27.90 4.98 -8.14
CA ARG A 100 -27.59 4.02 -9.21
C ARG A 100 -26.11 3.95 -9.50
N GLN A 101 -25.39 5.06 -9.31
CA GLN A 101 -23.98 5.13 -9.59
C GLN A 101 -23.26 6.04 -8.61
N ILE A 102 -22.04 5.64 -8.26
CA ILE A 102 -21.07 6.39 -7.46
C ILE A 102 -19.89 6.71 -8.38
N ILE A 103 -19.57 7.98 -8.51
CA ILE A 103 -18.38 8.45 -9.21
C ILE A 103 -17.32 8.74 -8.15
N LEU A 104 -16.22 8.00 -8.23
CA LEU A 104 -15.04 8.20 -7.40
C LEU A 104 -14.20 9.35 -7.95
N PRO A 105 -13.58 10.15 -7.07
CA PRO A 105 -12.63 11.18 -7.48
C PRO A 105 -11.34 10.54 -8.00
N ARG A 106 -10.50 11.34 -8.66
CA ARG A 106 -9.14 10.93 -9.03
C ARG A 106 -8.26 10.78 -7.79
N ALA A 107 -7.31 9.85 -7.83
CA ALA A 107 -6.30 9.77 -6.76
C ALA A 107 -5.37 10.99 -6.82
N ILE A 108 -4.94 11.43 -5.63
CA ILE A 108 -4.00 12.52 -5.45
C ILE A 108 -2.72 11.95 -4.83
N LEU A 109 -1.57 12.36 -5.36
CA LEU A 109 -0.27 12.03 -4.80
C LEU A 109 0.10 13.09 -3.75
N ASN A 110 0.42 12.66 -2.53
CA ASN A 110 1.03 13.55 -1.55
C ASN A 110 2.46 13.90 -1.95
N GLU A 111 2.97 14.99 -1.39
CA GLU A 111 4.38 15.33 -1.53
C GLU A 111 5.26 14.21 -0.96
N PRO A 112 6.30 13.78 -1.69
CA PRO A 112 7.29 12.84 -1.19
C PRO A 112 7.90 13.30 0.13
N VAL A 113 7.83 12.45 1.16
CA VAL A 113 8.37 12.74 2.48
C VAL A 113 9.74 12.08 2.61
N TYR A 114 10.79 12.91 2.74
CA TYR A 114 12.16 12.46 2.99
C TYR A 114 12.41 12.29 4.48
N HIS A 115 12.72 11.07 4.91
CA HIS A 115 13.02 10.75 6.30
C HIS A 115 14.50 10.95 6.60
N VAL A 116 14.94 12.21 6.62
CA VAL A 116 16.35 12.59 6.84
C VAL A 116 16.87 12.07 8.18
N SER A 117 16.03 12.00 9.21
CA SER A 117 16.39 11.42 10.52
C SER A 117 16.73 9.92 10.46
N SER A 118 16.24 9.22 9.44
CA SER A 118 16.46 7.79 9.20
C SER A 118 17.49 7.54 8.10
N MET A 119 18.33 8.53 7.79
CA MET A 119 19.33 8.40 6.73
C MET A 119 20.49 7.48 7.15
N LEU A 120 20.99 6.70 6.18
CA LEU A 120 22.19 5.90 6.35
C LEU A 120 23.35 6.59 5.62
N VAL A 121 24.36 7.02 6.37
CA VAL A 121 25.58 7.61 5.83
C VAL A 121 26.66 6.53 5.75
N ARG A 122 27.18 6.28 4.55
CA ARG A 122 28.31 5.39 4.30
C ARG A 122 29.48 6.20 3.76
N GLU A 123 30.52 6.34 4.56
CA GLU A 123 31.76 6.96 4.12
C GLU A 123 32.51 6.05 3.15
N THR A 124 33.06 6.63 2.09
CA THR A 124 33.77 5.88 1.04
C THR A 124 35.25 5.63 1.35
N ARG A 125 35.77 6.20 2.45
CA ARG A 125 37.16 6.01 2.89
C ARG A 125 37.23 5.06 4.09
N SER A 126 37.65 3.83 3.85
CA SER A 126 37.71 2.76 4.85
C SER A 126 38.92 2.78 5.80
N PHE A 127 39.85 3.75 5.73
CA PHE A 127 41.14 3.60 6.45
C PHE A 127 41.82 4.91 6.90
N GLN A 128 41.07 5.88 7.42
CA GLN A 128 41.69 6.99 8.14
C GLN A 128 40.91 7.26 9.43
N ILE A 129 41.55 6.98 10.56
CA ILE A 129 41.11 7.35 11.91
C ILE A 129 40.79 8.85 11.89
N HIS A 130 39.52 9.21 11.82
CA HIS A 130 39.09 10.59 11.96
C HIS A 130 38.74 10.83 13.43
N ALA A 131 39.74 11.31 14.18
CA ALA A 131 39.46 12.04 15.39
C ALA A 131 38.67 13.32 15.00
N GLY A 132 37.35 13.31 15.24
CA GLY A 132 36.58 14.53 15.53
C GLY A 132 35.92 15.32 14.38
N LYS A 133 35.80 14.79 13.15
CA LYS A 133 34.92 15.43 12.14
C LYS A 133 33.71 14.57 11.85
N ASP A 134 32.67 14.82 12.62
CA ASP A 134 31.33 14.33 12.31
C ASP A 134 30.92 14.86 10.92
N LEU A 135 30.56 13.94 10.02
CA LEU A 135 30.14 14.22 8.66
C LEU A 135 28.65 14.58 8.58
N TYR A 136 27.88 14.30 9.63
CA TYR A 136 26.45 14.54 9.67
C TYR A 136 26.06 16.01 9.46
N PRO A 137 26.73 17.03 10.05
CA PRO A 137 26.42 18.43 9.79
C PRO A 137 26.58 18.82 8.31
N GLU A 138 27.67 18.38 7.67
CA GLU A 138 27.93 18.65 6.26
C GLU A 138 26.89 17.95 5.35
N VAL A 139 26.48 16.72 5.72
CA VAL A 139 25.43 15.98 5.04
C VAL A 139 24.09 16.68 5.16
N LEU A 140 23.71 17.16 6.35
CA LEU A 140 22.43 17.83 6.58
C LEU A 140 22.31 19.12 5.77
N GLU A 141 23.38 19.93 5.73
CA GLU A 141 23.43 21.14 4.91
C GLU A 141 23.28 20.81 3.41
N TYR A 142 24.00 19.80 2.93
CA TYR A 142 23.89 19.34 1.54
C TYR A 142 22.49 18.81 1.20
N LEU A 143 21.87 18.04 2.10
CA LEU A 143 20.52 17.52 1.90
C LEU A 143 19.48 18.63 1.89
N SER A 144 19.55 19.60 2.81
CA SER A 144 18.59 20.72 2.86
C SER A 144 18.57 21.53 1.57
N SER A 145 19.70 21.66 0.89
CA SER A 145 19.81 22.40 -0.38
C SER A 145 19.42 21.57 -1.61
N THR A 146 19.43 20.23 -1.50
CA THR A 146 19.23 19.33 -2.65
C THR A 146 17.87 18.64 -2.66
N ILE A 147 17.25 18.39 -1.50
CA ILE A 147 15.98 17.67 -1.39
C ILE A 147 14.87 18.38 -2.16
N ALA A 148 14.78 19.71 -2.07
CA ALA A 148 13.77 20.48 -2.79
C ALA A 148 13.80 20.19 -4.31
N ASN A 149 14.99 20.07 -4.90
CA ASN A 149 15.17 19.76 -6.32
C ASN A 149 14.87 18.28 -6.65
N ARG A 150 14.90 17.39 -5.66
CA ARG A 150 14.64 15.95 -5.82
C ARG A 150 13.17 15.58 -5.64
N ILE A 151 12.36 16.44 -5.03
CA ILE A 151 10.91 16.22 -4.85
C ILE A 151 10.22 15.95 -6.18
N ASP A 152 10.49 16.77 -7.22
CA ASP A 152 9.87 16.60 -8.53
C ASP A 152 10.29 15.29 -9.21
N THR A 153 11.55 14.88 -9.02
CA THR A 153 12.05 13.61 -9.54
C THR A 153 11.34 12.42 -8.86
N ALA A 154 11.19 12.47 -7.54
CA ALA A 154 10.48 11.43 -6.78
C ALA A 154 8.98 11.38 -7.16
N ARG A 155 8.35 12.53 -7.40
CA ARG A 155 6.97 12.63 -7.89
C ARG A 155 6.81 12.01 -9.27
N TYR A 156 7.65 12.38 -10.23
CA TYR A 156 7.64 11.82 -11.58
C TYR A 156 7.81 10.29 -11.57
N GLN A 157 8.71 9.78 -10.73
CA GLN A 157 8.92 8.34 -10.59
C GLN A 157 7.69 7.64 -9.99
N ALA A 158 7.07 8.21 -8.98
CA ALA A 158 5.83 7.68 -8.41
C ALA A 158 4.70 7.59 -9.44
N GLU A 159 4.57 8.59 -10.30
CA GLU A 159 3.64 8.57 -11.43
C GLU A 159 4.01 7.47 -12.43
N SER A 160 5.29 7.36 -12.81
CA SER A 160 5.78 6.34 -13.73
C SER A 160 5.56 4.90 -13.22
N ASN A 161 5.65 4.72 -11.89
CA ASN A 161 5.40 3.45 -11.21
C ASN A 161 3.91 3.15 -11.03
N ARG A 162 3.02 3.97 -11.60
CA ARG A 162 1.57 3.78 -11.60
C ARG A 162 0.97 3.75 -10.19
N ILE A 163 1.58 4.45 -9.22
CA ILE A 163 1.08 4.51 -7.83
C ILE A 163 -0.34 5.08 -7.79
N LEU A 164 -0.63 6.09 -8.62
CA LEU A 164 -1.97 6.67 -8.74
C LEU A 164 -2.99 5.65 -9.24
N LEU A 165 -2.66 4.91 -10.30
CA LEU A 165 -3.54 3.88 -10.85
C LEU A 165 -3.80 2.75 -9.84
N GLN A 166 -2.77 2.36 -9.07
CA GLN A 166 -2.92 1.40 -7.99
C GLN A 166 -3.88 1.92 -6.92
N ALA A 167 -3.73 3.17 -6.48
CA ALA A 167 -4.62 3.77 -5.50
C ALA A 167 -6.06 3.88 -6.02
N GLU A 168 -6.25 4.22 -7.30
CA GLU A 168 -7.57 4.23 -7.94
C GLU A 168 -8.19 2.82 -7.95
N ALA A 169 -7.41 1.80 -8.31
CA ALA A 169 -7.86 0.42 -8.34
C ALA A 169 -8.23 -0.12 -6.95
N GLU A 170 -7.37 0.06 -5.95
CA GLU A 170 -7.62 -0.37 -4.57
C GLU A 170 -8.81 0.38 -3.95
N GLY A 171 -8.96 1.66 -4.28
CA GLY A 171 -10.08 2.47 -3.82
C GLY A 171 -11.41 2.03 -4.42
N MET A 172 -11.42 1.71 -5.71
CA MET A 172 -12.59 1.13 -6.37
C MET A 172 -12.96 -0.22 -5.76
N GLU A 173 -11.98 -1.12 -5.56
CA GLU A 173 -12.22 -2.40 -4.90
C GLU A 173 -12.79 -2.24 -3.49
N TYR A 174 -12.25 -1.31 -2.70
CA TYR A 174 -12.72 -1.02 -1.35
C TYR A 174 -14.20 -0.60 -1.34
N ILE A 175 -14.56 0.40 -2.16
CA ILE A 175 -15.94 0.90 -2.22
C ILE A 175 -16.90 -0.17 -2.76
N VAL A 176 -16.49 -0.93 -3.78
CA VAL A 176 -17.29 -2.06 -4.29
C VAL A 176 -17.48 -3.14 -3.23
N GLY A 177 -16.44 -3.46 -2.46
CA GLY A 177 -16.50 -4.44 -1.37
C GLY A 177 -17.48 -4.00 -0.27
N VAL A 178 -17.43 -2.71 0.10
CA VAL A 178 -18.37 -2.09 1.04
C VAL A 178 -19.81 -2.20 0.54
N LEU A 179 -20.07 -1.82 -0.71
CA LEU A 179 -21.43 -1.87 -1.28
C LEU A 179 -21.98 -3.30 -1.29
N LYS A 180 -21.15 -4.28 -1.65
CA LYS A 180 -21.51 -5.71 -1.61
C LYS A 180 -21.83 -6.17 -0.19
N ALA A 181 -21.04 -5.78 0.80
CA ALA A 181 -21.28 -6.10 2.21
C ALA A 181 -22.62 -5.52 2.72
N LEU A 182 -23.04 -4.38 2.18
CA LEU A 182 -24.32 -3.74 2.46
C LEU A 182 -25.48 -4.26 1.59
N GLY A 183 -25.25 -5.29 0.76
CA GLY A 183 -26.26 -5.85 -0.15
C GLY A 183 -26.63 -4.95 -1.33
N ARG A 184 -25.82 -3.94 -1.64
CA ARG A 184 -26.05 -2.94 -2.71
C ARG A 184 -25.28 -3.29 -3.98
N ASN A 185 -25.63 -4.43 -4.59
CA ASN A 185 -24.96 -4.94 -5.80
C ASN A 185 -25.37 -4.23 -7.10
N ASN A 186 -26.43 -3.43 -7.05
CA ASN A 186 -27.01 -2.73 -8.19
C ASN A 186 -26.44 -1.32 -8.42
N ILE A 187 -25.49 -0.88 -7.57
CA ILE A 187 -24.86 0.43 -7.66
C ILE A 187 -23.55 0.29 -8.43
N LYS A 188 -23.41 1.01 -9.54
CA LYS A 188 -22.19 1.04 -10.35
C LYS A 188 -21.17 1.99 -9.73
N VAL A 189 -19.90 1.60 -9.66
CA VAL A 189 -18.79 2.46 -9.21
C VAL A 189 -17.89 2.76 -10.40
N THR A 190 -17.58 4.03 -10.68
CA THR A 190 -16.72 4.47 -11.81
C THR A 190 -15.92 5.71 -11.46
N PHE A 191 -15.01 6.15 -12.33
CA PHE A 191 -14.27 7.43 -12.21
C PHE A 191 -14.73 8.51 -13.20
N ASN A 192 -15.90 8.33 -13.83
CA ASN A 192 -16.44 9.21 -14.87
C ASN A 192 -15.44 9.50 -16.03
N ASN A 193 -14.56 8.54 -16.30
CA ASN A 193 -13.58 8.61 -17.37
C ASN A 193 -13.36 7.20 -17.92
N ASN A 194 -13.91 6.94 -19.11
CA ASN A 194 -13.89 5.61 -19.73
C ASN A 194 -12.47 5.05 -19.90
N ASN A 195 -11.49 5.91 -20.20
CA ASN A 195 -10.10 5.46 -20.36
C ASN A 195 -9.50 5.04 -19.01
N LEU A 196 -9.82 5.78 -17.94
CA LEU A 196 -9.37 5.40 -16.61
C LEU A 196 -10.06 4.13 -16.12
N ASP A 197 -11.38 4.04 -16.28
CA ASP A 197 -12.14 2.87 -15.88
C ASP A 197 -11.59 1.60 -16.56
N ALA A 198 -11.24 1.70 -17.85
CA ALA A 198 -10.58 0.62 -18.59
C ALA A 198 -9.17 0.31 -18.06
N ALA A 199 -8.36 1.33 -17.75
CA ALA A 199 -7.01 1.15 -17.20
C ALA A 199 -7.04 0.49 -15.81
N VAL A 200 -7.99 0.87 -14.95
CA VAL A 200 -8.20 0.28 -13.62
C VAL A 200 -8.65 -1.17 -13.77
N ALA A 201 -9.62 -1.45 -14.65
CA ALA A 201 -10.06 -2.81 -14.92
C ALA A 201 -8.90 -3.70 -15.38
N ALA A 202 -8.10 -3.24 -16.35
CA ALA A 202 -6.92 -3.96 -16.83
C ALA A 202 -5.87 -4.17 -15.73
N TYR A 203 -5.68 -3.20 -14.82
CA TYR A 203 -4.79 -3.34 -13.67
C TYR A 203 -5.26 -4.44 -12.70
N LEU A 204 -6.56 -4.46 -12.38
CA LEU A 204 -7.15 -5.46 -11.50
C LEU A 204 -7.10 -6.86 -12.11
N GLU A 205 -7.38 -7.00 -13.40
CA GLU A 205 -7.23 -8.27 -14.13
C GLU A 205 -5.78 -8.76 -14.11
N ALA A 206 -4.81 -7.89 -14.41
CA ALA A 206 -3.39 -8.24 -14.37
C ALA A 206 -2.93 -8.68 -12.97
N ARG A 207 -3.48 -8.07 -11.91
CA ARG A 207 -3.20 -8.46 -10.51
C ARG A 207 -3.72 -9.86 -10.19
N GLN A 208 -4.90 -10.23 -10.67
CA GLN A 208 -5.49 -11.56 -10.44
C GLN A 208 -4.76 -12.68 -11.18
N VAL A 209 -4.12 -12.38 -12.32
CA VAL A 209 -3.38 -13.36 -13.15
C VAL A 209 -1.98 -13.68 -12.58
N SER A 210 -1.53 -13.01 -11.51
CA SER A 210 -0.20 -13.28 -10.91
C SER A 210 -0.29 -13.93 -9.52
N PRO A 211 -0.60 -15.25 -9.43
CA PRO A 211 -0.38 -16.01 -8.19
C PRO A 211 1.10 -16.40 -7.99
N PHE A 212 1.96 -16.13 -8.97
CA PHE A 212 3.40 -16.33 -8.88
C PHE A 212 4.13 -15.14 -9.48
N ALA A 213 4.82 -14.38 -8.64
CA ALA A 213 5.92 -13.56 -9.12
C ALA A 213 6.84 -14.47 -9.97
N PRO A 214 7.18 -14.11 -11.22
CA PRO A 214 8.06 -14.95 -12.02
C PRO A 214 9.35 -15.14 -11.25
N ALA A 215 9.76 -16.39 -11.06
CA ALA A 215 11.01 -16.73 -10.37
C ALA A 215 12.14 -15.83 -10.91
N ARG A 216 12.84 -15.16 -9.99
CA ARG A 216 13.95 -14.25 -10.33
C ARG A 216 15.04 -15.03 -11.06
N THR A 217 15.02 -15.02 -12.39
CA THR A 217 16.08 -15.60 -13.23
C THR A 217 17.22 -14.58 -13.39
N LYS A 218 18.45 -15.08 -13.58
CA LYS A 218 19.67 -14.24 -13.73
C LYS A 218 19.55 -13.18 -14.85
N THR A 219 18.69 -13.41 -15.83
CA THR A 219 18.38 -12.46 -16.91
C THR A 219 17.61 -11.22 -16.44
N ASN A 220 16.80 -11.32 -15.38
CA ASN A 220 16.10 -10.17 -14.80
C ASN A 220 17.04 -9.24 -14.02
N PHE A 221 18.11 -9.79 -13.42
CA PHE A 221 19.18 -8.98 -12.81
C PHE A 221 19.98 -8.20 -13.86
N ALA A 222 20.27 -8.80 -15.01
CA ALA A 222 21.00 -8.14 -16.10
C ALA A 222 20.21 -6.99 -16.74
N LYS A 223 18.87 -7.04 -16.73
CA LYS A 223 18.03 -5.91 -17.17
C LYS A 223 17.88 -4.84 -16.09
N ALA A 224 17.82 -5.23 -14.81
CA ALA A 224 17.81 -4.29 -13.69
C ALA A 224 19.15 -3.54 -13.53
N SER A 225 20.28 -4.13 -13.95
CA SER A 225 21.60 -3.48 -13.93
C SER A 225 21.82 -2.44 -15.03
N VAL A 226 20.85 -2.24 -15.94
CA VAL A 226 20.90 -1.21 -16.98
C VAL A 226 20.12 0.05 -16.55
N ILE A 227 19.55 0.07 -15.34
CA ILE A 227 18.98 1.30 -14.76
C ILE A 227 20.17 2.18 -14.33
N PRO A 228 20.39 3.35 -14.98
CA PRO A 228 21.40 4.27 -14.52
C PRO A 228 20.86 4.88 -13.22
N PHE A 229 21.53 4.60 -12.11
CA PHE A 229 21.22 5.09 -10.75
C PHE A 229 20.03 4.40 -10.07
N GLY A 230 20.37 3.62 -9.04
CA GLY A 230 19.51 2.62 -8.44
C GLY A 230 18.78 3.11 -7.19
N PHE A 231 17.45 3.02 -7.26
CA PHE A 231 16.60 2.80 -6.09
C PHE A 231 16.62 1.31 -5.78
N LEU A 232 17.04 0.94 -4.57
CA LEU A 232 16.91 -0.44 -4.10
C LEU A 232 15.60 -0.57 -3.29
N PRO A 233 14.67 -1.46 -3.68
CA PRO A 233 13.53 -1.78 -2.83
C PRO A 233 14.04 -2.48 -1.56
N ILE A 234 13.56 -2.04 -0.40
CA ILE A 234 13.83 -2.70 0.89
C ILE A 234 12.96 -3.97 0.94
N GLN A 235 13.59 -5.11 1.23
CA GLN A 235 12.92 -6.39 1.47
C GLN A 235 12.41 -6.47 2.91
#